data_AF-A0A6B2G0H8-F1
#
_entry.id   AF-A0A6B2G0H8-F1
#
_cell.length_a   1.000
_cell.length_b   1.000
_cell.length_c   1.000
_cell.angle_alpha   90.00
_cell.angle_beta   90.00
_cell.angle_gamma   90.00
#
_symmetry.space_group_name_H-M   'P 1'
#
loop_
_entity.id
_entity.type
_entity.pdbx_description
1 polymer ?
#
loop_
_entity_poly.entity_id
_entity_poly.type
_entity_poly.pdbx_seq_one_letter_code
_entity_poly.pdbx_strand_id
1 'polypeptide(L)'
;MSLKNIKKNKLIYNYHEREYLQYIDSALLNASKTLLNFIIKDKKFLSLLSSIRHYFLLDSGDFFVIFFDLAESTLIKPKNEIDILKLESLLELAIRNSIFSSDPFSECVGIILLEDDLETNQLNILGSQNQSLKYSDGIRSLAFTYNVEWPLSLIINEIVNKILKYIFF
;
A
#
# COMPACT_ATOMS: atom_id res chain seq x y z
N MET A 1 19.16 6.04 -37.49
CA MET A 1 18.32 6.92 -36.64
C MET A 1 19.24 7.53 -35.59
N SER A 2 19.54 8.82 -35.76
CA SER A 2 20.74 9.49 -35.22
C SER A 2 20.67 9.70 -33.70
N LEU A 3 21.68 9.18 -33.00
CA LEU A 3 22.04 9.54 -31.64
C LEU A 3 22.46 11.02 -31.62
N LYS A 4 21.49 11.93 -31.42
CA LYS A 4 21.77 13.35 -31.24
C LYS A 4 22.58 13.54 -29.95
N ASN A 5 23.88 13.71 -30.13
CA ASN A 5 24.87 14.39 -29.28
C ASN A 5 24.28 15.06 -28.03
N ILE A 6 24.30 14.33 -26.91
CA ILE A 6 24.27 14.94 -25.58
C ILE A 6 25.68 15.52 -25.40
N LYS A 7 25.87 16.80 -25.76
CA LYS A 7 27.11 17.51 -25.42
C LYS A 7 27.32 17.34 -23.91
N LYS A 8 28.47 16.77 -23.51
CA LYS A 8 28.95 16.85 -22.12
C LYS A 8 29.20 18.33 -21.80
N ASN A 9 28.16 19.03 -21.39
CA ASN A 9 28.22 20.44 -21.03
C ASN A 9 28.91 20.54 -19.66
N LYS A 10 30.19 20.91 -19.68
CA LYS A 10 31.00 21.11 -18.48
C LYS A 10 30.46 22.33 -17.73
N LEU A 11 30.05 22.14 -16.47
CA LEU A 11 29.63 23.26 -15.61
C LEU A 11 30.85 24.13 -15.33
N ILE A 12 30.79 25.41 -15.71
CA ILE A 12 31.86 26.39 -15.46
C ILE A 12 31.32 27.36 -14.40
N TYR A 13 32.12 27.60 -13.36
CA TYR A 13 31.80 28.56 -12.32
C TYR A 13 31.95 29.97 -12.87
N ASN A 14 30.90 30.79 -12.74
CA ASN A 14 30.91 32.18 -13.14
C ASN A 14 30.37 33.04 -11.97
N TYR A 15 31.13 34.08 -11.57
CA TYR A 15 30.88 34.83 -10.33
C TYR A 15 29.70 35.81 -10.45
N HIS A 16 29.46 36.34 -11.66
CA HIS A 16 28.43 37.35 -11.93
C HIS A 16 27.15 36.77 -12.55
N GLU A 17 27.25 35.68 -13.31
CA GLU A 17 26.13 35.09 -14.04
C GLU A 17 25.86 33.66 -13.59
N ARG A 18 24.59 33.38 -13.29
CA ARG A 18 24.14 32.04 -12.85
C ARG A 18 23.65 31.18 -14.01
N GLU A 19 24.34 31.20 -15.15
CA GLU A 19 23.97 30.38 -16.32
C GLU A 19 23.92 28.87 -16.00
N TYR A 20 24.77 28.42 -15.07
CA TYR A 20 24.76 27.04 -14.55
C TYR A 20 23.43 26.63 -13.92
N LEU A 21 22.62 27.58 -13.39
CA LEU A 21 21.29 27.26 -12.86
C LEU A 21 20.34 26.81 -13.97
N GLN A 22 20.35 27.46 -15.13
CA GLN A 22 19.50 27.04 -16.26
C GLN A 22 19.87 25.64 -16.75
N TYR A 23 21.16 25.30 -16.71
CA TYR A 23 21.63 23.95 -17.05
C TYR A 23 21.20 22.91 -15.99
N ILE A 24 21.28 23.25 -14.71
CA ILE A 24 20.81 22.38 -13.63
C ILE A 24 19.29 22.18 -13.74
N ASP A 25 18.54 23.26 -13.92
CA ASP A 25 17.07 23.23 -14.02
C ASP A 25 16.63 22.41 -15.25
N SER A 26 17.25 22.60 -16.40
CA SER A 26 16.94 21.82 -17.60
C SER A 26 17.29 20.33 -17.44
N ALA A 27 18.41 20.00 -16.80
CA ALA A 27 18.78 18.63 -16.49
C ALA A 27 17.79 17.97 -15.50
N LEU A 28 17.42 18.70 -14.44
CA LEU A 28 16.44 18.26 -13.45
C LEU A 28 15.06 18.04 -14.09
N LEU A 29 14.59 18.97 -14.92
CA LEU A 29 13.32 18.83 -15.64
C LEU A 29 13.33 17.60 -16.57
N ASN A 30 14.42 17.38 -17.29
CA ASN A 30 14.53 16.22 -18.18
C ASN A 30 14.60 14.90 -17.40
N ALA A 31 15.35 14.84 -16.30
CA ALA A 31 15.42 13.68 -15.43
C ALA A 31 14.06 13.38 -14.80
N SER A 32 13.38 14.40 -14.28
CA SER A 32 12.06 14.29 -13.63
C SER A 32 11.00 13.83 -14.62
N LYS A 33 10.99 14.38 -15.84
CA LYS A 33 10.07 13.97 -16.91
C LYS A 33 10.30 12.53 -17.33
N THR A 34 11.57 12.11 -17.46
CA THR A 34 11.92 10.73 -17.80
C THR A 34 11.46 9.77 -16.71
N LEU A 35 11.75 10.09 -15.45
CA LEU A 35 11.34 9.30 -14.29
C LEU A 35 9.81 9.18 -14.20
N LEU A 36 9.10 10.30 -14.35
CA LEU A 36 7.64 10.32 -14.27
C LEU A 36 7.02 9.46 -15.38
N ASN A 37 7.53 9.57 -16.61
CA ASN A 37 7.06 8.73 -17.72
C ASN A 37 7.32 7.24 -17.46
N PHE A 38 8.48 6.89 -16.92
CA PHE A 38 8.81 5.52 -16.54
C PHE A 38 7.82 4.98 -15.48
N ILE A 39 7.53 5.74 -14.44
CA ILE A 39 6.60 5.33 -13.37
C ILE A 39 5.17 5.19 -13.90
N ILE A 40 4.68 6.18 -14.66
CA ILE A 40 3.30 6.19 -15.14
C ILE A 40 3.08 5.09 -16.19
N LYS A 41 3.96 4.98 -17.18
CA LYS A 41 3.76 4.10 -18.33
C LYS A 41 4.29 2.70 -18.09
N ASP A 42 5.56 2.58 -17.70
CA ASP A 42 6.22 1.28 -17.64
C ASP A 42 5.84 0.53 -16.37
N LYS A 43 5.72 1.24 -15.24
CA LYS A 43 5.26 0.66 -13.96
C LYS A 43 3.75 0.75 -13.74
N LYS A 44 2.99 1.24 -14.73
CA LYS A 44 1.51 1.29 -14.73
C LYS A 44 0.91 1.87 -13.44
N PHE A 45 1.50 2.96 -12.93
CA PHE A 45 1.10 3.57 -11.66
C PHE A 45 -0.40 3.93 -11.57
N LEU A 46 -1.05 4.29 -12.67
CA LEU A 46 -2.49 4.57 -12.67
C LEU A 46 -3.33 3.33 -12.38
N SER A 47 -2.94 2.17 -12.90
CA SER A 47 -3.63 0.90 -12.62
C SER A 47 -3.49 0.54 -11.15
N LEU A 48 -2.30 0.72 -10.58
CA LEU A 48 -2.02 0.52 -9.16
C LEU A 48 -2.88 1.40 -8.25
N LEU A 49 -3.06 2.68 -8.59
CA LEU A 49 -3.97 3.56 -7.86
C LEU A 49 -5.43 3.10 -7.95
N SER A 50 -5.84 2.56 -9.10
CA SER A 50 -7.18 1.96 -9.25
C SER A 50 -7.33 0.76 -8.33
N SER A 51 -6.34 -0.14 -8.29
CA SER A 51 -6.33 -1.30 -7.38
C SER A 51 -6.41 -0.87 -5.92
N ILE A 52 -5.61 0.12 -5.49
CA ILE A 52 -5.66 0.66 -4.13
C ILE A 52 -7.05 1.18 -3.79
N ARG A 53 -7.71 1.90 -4.71
CA ARG A 53 -9.09 2.35 -4.50
C ARG A 53 -10.04 1.16 -4.32
N HIS A 54 -9.93 0.13 -5.14
CA HIS A 54 -10.79 -1.05 -5.06
C HIS A 54 -10.63 -1.83 -3.75
N TYR A 55 -9.39 -2.03 -3.30
CA TYR A 55 -9.10 -2.82 -2.09
C TYR A 55 -9.21 -2.01 -0.78
N PHE A 56 -8.78 -0.75 -0.73
CA PHE A 56 -8.70 0.02 0.52
C PHE A 56 -9.80 1.05 0.71
N LEU A 57 -10.38 1.58 -0.38
CA LEU A 57 -11.49 2.55 -0.30
C LEU A 57 -12.86 1.88 -0.41
N LEU A 58 -12.91 0.54 -0.35
CA LEU A 58 -14.13 -0.26 -0.39
C LEU A 58 -15.03 0.02 -1.61
N ASP A 59 -14.43 0.48 -2.73
CA ASP A 59 -15.16 0.95 -3.91
C ASP A 59 -16.01 -0.15 -4.58
N SER A 60 -15.70 -1.43 -4.34
CA SER A 60 -16.61 -2.50 -4.81
C SER A 60 -16.77 -3.70 -3.88
N GLY A 61 -16.16 -3.72 -2.69
CA GLY A 61 -16.54 -4.53 -1.50
C GLY A 61 -16.68 -6.06 -1.61
N ASP A 62 -16.76 -6.64 -2.80
CA ASP A 62 -17.22 -8.00 -3.07
C ASP A 62 -16.25 -9.05 -2.51
N PHE A 63 -14.95 -8.80 -2.69
CA PHE A 63 -13.93 -9.70 -2.14
C PHE A 63 -13.95 -9.73 -0.60
N PHE A 64 -14.34 -8.63 0.08
CA PHE A 64 -14.40 -8.62 1.54
C PHE A 64 -15.50 -9.55 2.04
N VAL A 65 -16.67 -9.54 1.39
CA VAL A 65 -17.78 -10.44 1.74
C VAL A 65 -17.32 -11.90 1.60
N ILE A 66 -16.73 -12.24 0.44
CA ILE A 66 -16.20 -13.58 0.19
C ILE A 66 -15.11 -13.95 1.19
N PHE A 67 -14.19 -13.02 1.48
CA PHE A 67 -13.11 -13.26 2.43
C PHE A 67 -13.63 -13.51 3.84
N PHE A 68 -14.54 -12.68 4.35
CA PHE A 68 -15.07 -12.86 5.70
C PHE A 68 -15.91 -14.12 5.84
N ASP A 69 -16.69 -14.50 4.82
CA ASP A 69 -17.41 -15.79 4.81
C ASP A 69 -16.46 -16.98 4.88
N LEU A 70 -15.32 -16.93 4.19
CA LEU A 70 -14.30 -17.97 4.20
C LEU A 70 -13.47 -17.98 5.49
N ALA A 71 -13.17 -16.80 6.03
CA ALA A 71 -12.27 -16.60 7.16
C ALA A 71 -12.99 -16.59 8.51
N GLU A 72 -14.32 -16.62 8.57
CA GLU A 72 -15.12 -16.59 9.80
C GLU A 72 -14.61 -17.60 10.84
N SER A 73 -14.49 -18.87 10.44
CA SER A 73 -14.02 -19.95 11.33
C SER A 73 -12.59 -19.76 11.86
N THR A 74 -11.74 -19.02 11.14
CA THR A 74 -10.37 -18.71 11.55
C THR A 74 -10.30 -17.45 12.39
N LEU A 75 -11.13 -16.45 12.08
CA LEU A 75 -11.10 -15.15 12.75
C LEU A 75 -11.86 -15.16 14.08
N ILE A 76 -12.76 -16.13 14.30
CA ILE A 76 -13.39 -16.38 15.61
C ILE A 76 -12.35 -16.77 16.68
N LYS A 77 -11.21 -17.36 16.27
CA LYS A 77 -10.16 -17.81 17.18
C LYS A 77 -9.42 -16.63 17.83
N PRO A 78 -8.80 -16.82 19.01
CA PRO A 78 -7.91 -15.81 19.57
C PRO A 78 -6.69 -15.62 18.67
N LYS A 79 -6.13 -14.40 18.63
CA LYS A 79 -4.99 -14.04 17.77
C LYS A 79 -3.84 -15.07 17.77
N ASN A 80 -3.52 -15.61 18.95
CA ASN A 80 -2.40 -16.55 19.12
C ASN A 80 -2.61 -17.92 18.46
N GLU A 81 -3.86 -18.27 18.13
CA GLU A 81 -4.22 -19.54 17.47
C GLU A 81 -4.49 -19.37 15.96
N ILE A 82 -4.32 -18.16 15.44
CA ILE A 82 -4.55 -17.84 14.04
C ILE A 82 -3.29 -18.13 13.24
N ASP A 83 -3.45 -18.97 12.23
CA ASP A 83 -2.42 -19.21 11.23
C ASP A 83 -2.52 -18.15 10.12
N ILE A 84 -1.53 -17.25 10.07
CA ILE A 84 -1.45 -16.16 9.09
C ILE A 84 -1.36 -16.71 7.67
N LEU A 85 -0.61 -17.79 7.45
CA LEU A 85 -0.45 -18.40 6.11
C LEU A 85 -1.79 -18.92 5.58
N LYS A 86 -2.63 -19.44 6.49
CA LYS A 86 -3.98 -19.85 6.14
C LYS A 86 -4.85 -18.65 5.76
N LEU A 87 -4.79 -17.54 6.50
CA LEU A 87 -5.52 -16.32 6.16
C LEU A 87 -5.08 -15.73 4.82
N GLU A 88 -3.78 -15.72 4.53
CA GLU A 88 -3.25 -15.28 3.23
C GLU A 88 -3.78 -16.16 2.09
N SER A 89 -3.82 -17.48 2.28
CA SER A 89 -4.39 -18.40 1.29
C SER A 89 -5.89 -18.16 1.07
N LEU A 90 -6.65 -17.87 2.14
CA LEU A 90 -8.08 -17.55 2.05
C LEU A 90 -8.31 -16.20 1.35
N LEU A 91 -7.43 -15.23 1.58
CA LEU A 91 -7.45 -13.94 0.89
C LEU A 91 -7.23 -14.11 -0.60
N GLU A 92 -6.21 -14.86 -1.00
CA GLU A 92 -5.91 -15.12 -2.42
C GLU A 92 -7.11 -15.78 -3.11
N LEU A 93 -7.75 -16.75 -2.45
CA LEU A 93 -8.98 -17.39 -2.93
C LEU A 93 -10.13 -16.41 -3.07
N ALA A 94 -10.35 -15.53 -2.10
CA ALA A 94 -11.40 -14.53 -2.13
C ALA A 94 -11.21 -13.54 -3.29
N ILE A 95 -9.98 -13.07 -3.49
CA ILE A 95 -9.63 -12.16 -4.59
C ILE A 95 -9.86 -12.85 -5.95
N ARG A 96 -9.42 -14.11 -6.10
CA ARG A 96 -9.61 -14.87 -7.35
C ARG A 96 -11.08 -15.13 -7.69
N ASN A 97 -11.93 -15.27 -6.69
CA ASN A 97 -13.37 -15.48 -6.88
C ASN A 97 -14.16 -14.16 -7.04
N SER A 98 -13.53 -13.02 -6.78
CA SER A 98 -14.14 -11.70 -6.93
C SER A 98 -14.02 -11.18 -8.36
N ILE A 99 -14.72 -10.08 -8.64
CA ILE A 99 -14.61 -9.32 -9.90
C ILE A 99 -13.16 -8.83 -10.17
N PHE A 100 -12.31 -8.79 -9.13
CA PHE A 100 -10.92 -8.34 -9.20
C PHE A 100 -9.91 -9.43 -9.59
N SER A 101 -10.36 -10.62 -9.99
CA SER A 101 -9.48 -11.73 -10.39
C SER A 101 -8.49 -11.39 -11.52
N SER A 102 -8.77 -10.35 -12.30
CA SER A 102 -7.97 -9.91 -13.44
C SER A 102 -7.05 -8.72 -13.10
N ASP A 103 -7.04 -8.27 -11.84
CA ASP A 103 -6.22 -7.14 -11.41
C ASP A 103 -4.74 -7.56 -11.32
N PRO A 104 -3.83 -6.90 -12.07
CA PRO A 104 -2.39 -7.20 -12.04
C PRO A 104 -1.71 -6.89 -10.69
N PHE A 105 -2.35 -6.13 -9.80
CA PHE A 105 -1.80 -5.80 -8.47
C PHE A 105 -2.57 -6.44 -7.32
N SER A 106 -3.33 -7.51 -7.61
CA SER A 106 -4.02 -8.32 -6.61
C SER A 106 -3.04 -8.97 -5.62
N GLU A 107 -1.89 -9.45 -6.10
CA GLU A 107 -0.84 -10.08 -5.29
C GLU A 107 -0.15 -9.12 -4.30
N CYS A 108 -0.35 -7.81 -4.45
CA CYS A 108 0.19 -6.82 -3.53
C CYS A 108 -0.62 -6.73 -2.22
N VAL A 109 -1.83 -7.28 -2.18
CA VAL A 109 -2.70 -7.24 -0.99
C VAL A 109 -2.28 -8.35 -0.02
N GLY A 110 -1.99 -7.98 1.22
CA GLY A 110 -1.61 -8.90 2.28
C GLY A 110 -2.44 -8.73 3.55
N ILE A 111 -2.16 -9.55 4.56
CA ILE A 111 -2.80 -9.51 5.88
C ILE A 111 -1.72 -9.48 6.95
N ILE A 112 -1.93 -8.68 7.98
CA ILE A 112 -1.14 -8.70 9.22
C ILE A 112 -2.08 -8.73 10.43
N LEU A 113 -1.58 -9.28 11.53
CA LEU A 113 -2.28 -9.27 12.82
C LEU A 113 -1.63 -8.23 13.75
N LEU A 114 -2.31 -7.12 13.98
CA LEU A 114 -1.86 -6.04 14.84
C LEU A 114 -1.87 -6.46 16.31
N GLU A 115 -0.87 -6.00 17.08
CA GLU A 115 -0.73 -6.31 18.50
C GLU A 115 -1.63 -5.45 19.38
N ASP A 116 -1.90 -4.21 18.98
CA ASP A 116 -2.66 -3.24 19.76
C ASP A 116 -3.79 -2.63 18.92
N ASP A 117 -5.02 -2.73 19.42
CA ASP A 117 -6.14 -1.90 18.96
C ASP A 117 -6.02 -0.51 19.62
N LEU A 118 -6.43 0.56 18.94
CA LEU A 118 -6.48 1.89 19.55
C LEU A 118 -7.37 1.92 20.80
N GLU A 119 -8.40 1.07 20.85
CA GLU A 119 -9.31 0.95 21.99
C GLU A 119 -8.65 0.30 23.22
N THR A 120 -7.77 -0.70 23.06
CA THR A 120 -7.08 -1.32 24.20
C THR A 120 -6.11 -0.35 24.86
N ASN A 121 -5.45 0.50 24.08
CA ASN A 121 -4.62 1.58 24.61
C ASN A 121 -5.43 2.63 25.37
N GLN A 122 -6.60 3.04 24.87
CA GLN A 122 -7.47 3.97 25.59
C GLN A 122 -8.03 3.38 26.90
N LEU A 123 -8.42 2.10 26.90
CA LEU A 123 -8.94 1.41 28.09
C LEU A 123 -7.86 1.15 29.15
N ASN A 124 -6.64 0.83 28.73
CA ASN A 124 -5.49 0.72 29.64
C ASN A 124 -5.16 2.05 30.32
N ILE A 125 -5.30 3.17 29.60
CA ILE A 125 -5.12 4.52 30.17
C ILE A 125 -6.26 4.88 31.15
N LEU A 126 -7.48 4.38 30.92
CA LEU A 126 -8.65 4.68 31.75
C LEU A 126 -8.86 3.75 32.97
N GLY A 127 -8.04 2.70 33.11
CA GLY A 127 -8.02 1.83 34.30
C GLY A 127 -9.26 0.96 34.54
N SER A 128 -10.14 0.82 33.53
CA SER A 128 -11.39 0.06 33.65
C SER A 128 -11.16 -1.40 33.25
N GLN A 129 -10.86 -2.28 34.22
CA GLN A 129 -10.75 -3.74 34.01
C GLN A 129 -12.12 -4.44 33.89
N ASN A 130 -13.03 -3.89 33.11
CA ASN A 130 -14.33 -4.50 32.90
C ASN A 130 -14.30 -5.30 31.59
N GLN A 131 -14.10 -6.61 31.76
CA GLN A 131 -14.45 -7.70 30.83
C GLN A 131 -14.43 -7.29 29.36
N SER A 132 -13.28 -7.46 28.70
CA SER A 132 -13.24 -7.42 27.24
C SER A 132 -14.34 -8.34 26.72
N LEU A 133 -15.29 -7.74 26.00
CA LEU A 133 -16.29 -8.49 25.26
C LEU A 133 -15.51 -9.49 24.40
N LYS A 134 -15.82 -10.79 24.56
CA LYS A 134 -15.23 -11.91 23.80
C LYS A 134 -15.63 -11.88 22.31
N TYR A 135 -15.63 -10.71 21.70
CA TYR A 135 -15.61 -10.59 20.25
C TYR A 135 -14.18 -10.92 19.82
N SER A 136 -13.98 -12.20 19.52
CA SER A 136 -12.90 -12.77 18.72
C SER A 136 -11.73 -11.82 18.43
N ASP A 137 -10.69 -11.86 19.26
CA ASP A 137 -9.46 -11.07 19.12
C ASP A 137 -8.87 -11.15 17.70
N GLY A 138 -9.17 -12.23 16.96
CA GLY A 138 -8.80 -12.41 15.56
C GLY A 138 -9.37 -11.39 14.59
N ILE A 139 -10.68 -11.14 14.62
CA ILE A 139 -11.31 -10.14 13.74
C ILE A 139 -10.75 -8.75 14.04
N ARG A 140 -10.54 -8.43 15.32
CA ARG A 140 -10.11 -7.11 15.76
C ARG A 140 -8.66 -6.81 15.43
N SER A 141 -7.79 -7.81 15.57
CA SER A 141 -6.38 -7.68 15.22
C SER A 141 -6.10 -7.70 13.71
N LEU A 142 -7.08 -8.06 12.86
CA LEU A 142 -6.87 -8.17 11.42
C LEU A 142 -6.70 -6.80 10.75
N ALA A 143 -5.58 -6.61 10.07
CA ALA A 143 -5.37 -5.48 9.17
C ALA A 143 -4.89 -5.95 7.80
N PHE A 144 -5.41 -5.30 6.75
CA PHE A 144 -4.91 -5.51 5.40
C PHE A 144 -3.62 -4.71 5.19
N THR A 145 -2.76 -5.15 4.29
CA THR A 145 -1.54 -4.44 3.88
C THR A 145 -1.44 -4.38 2.36
N TYR A 146 -0.63 -3.43 1.87
CA TYR A 146 -0.38 -3.30 0.45
C TYR A 146 1.12 -3.19 0.17
N ASN A 147 1.72 -4.32 -0.18
CA ASN A 147 3.14 -4.45 -0.41
C ASN A 147 3.43 -4.35 -1.91
N VAL A 148 3.99 -3.21 -2.32
CA VAL A 148 4.36 -2.95 -3.71
C VAL A 148 5.86 -3.06 -3.90
N GLU A 149 6.28 -3.63 -5.03
CA GLU A 149 7.70 -3.71 -5.40
C GLU A 149 8.35 -2.34 -5.65
N TRP A 150 9.67 -2.30 -5.53
CA TRP A 150 10.46 -1.16 -5.99
C TRP A 150 10.29 -0.98 -7.52
N PRO A 151 10.11 0.25 -8.03
CA PRO A 151 10.27 1.56 -7.38
C PRO A 151 8.98 2.18 -6.82
N LEU A 152 7.84 1.52 -7.00
CA LEU A 152 6.52 2.07 -6.65
C LEU A 152 6.34 2.22 -5.13
N SER A 153 7.03 1.38 -4.36
CA SER A 153 7.11 1.46 -2.90
C SER A 153 7.55 2.84 -2.38
N LEU A 154 8.36 3.59 -3.14
CA LEU A 154 8.83 4.93 -2.76
C LEU A 154 7.68 5.94 -2.60
N ILE A 155 6.58 5.73 -3.32
CA ILE A 155 5.45 6.65 -3.33
C ILE A 155 4.35 6.18 -2.37
N ILE A 156 4.13 4.86 -2.31
CA ILE A 156 2.88 4.30 -1.77
C ILE A 156 3.00 3.89 -0.31
N ASN A 157 4.16 3.41 0.14
CA ASN A 157 4.29 2.77 1.44
C ASN A 157 3.88 3.71 2.60
N GLU A 158 4.23 5.00 2.50
CA GLU A 158 3.84 6.02 3.50
C GLU A 158 2.34 6.34 3.51
N ILE A 159 1.70 6.34 2.34
CA ILE A 159 0.30 6.75 2.19
C ILE A 159 -0.62 5.63 2.63
N VAL A 160 -0.37 4.41 2.14
CA VAL A 160 -1.23 3.26 2.42
C VAL A 160 -1.15 2.88 3.89
N ASN A 161 0.04 2.86 4.50
CA ASN A 161 0.18 2.58 5.93
C ASN A 161 -0.56 3.61 6.81
N LYS A 162 -0.65 4.88 6.38
CA LYS A 162 -1.45 5.88 7.10
C LYS A 162 -2.93 5.62 6.92
N ILE A 163 -3.41 5.48 5.69
CA ILE A 163 -4.84 5.25 5.38
C ILE A 163 -5.35 3.97 6.09
N LEU A 164 -4.55 2.91 6.07
CA LEU A 164 -4.86 1.64 6.73
C LEU A 164 -5.10 1.76 8.23
N LYS A 165 -4.30 2.59 8.91
CA LYS A 165 -4.46 2.87 10.34
C LYS A 165 -5.73 3.66 10.67
N TYR A 166 -6.31 4.38 9.70
CA TYR A 166 -7.46 5.27 9.93
C TYR A 166 -8.80 4.75 9.42
N ILE A 167 -8.83 3.76 8.51
CA ILE A 167 -10.08 3.22 7.95
C ILE A 167 -10.55 1.98 8.72
N PHE A 168 -9.62 1.17 9.23
CA PHE A 168 -9.93 -0.10 9.90
C PHE A 168 -9.83 -0.02 11.44
N PHE A 169 -9.75 1.20 12.00
CA PHE A 169 -9.90 1.54 13.42
C PHE A 169 -10.68 2.84 13.55
#